data_AF-A0A2E9FEP5-F1
#
_entry.id   AF-A0A2E9FEP5-F1
#
_cell.length_a   1.000
_cell.length_b   1.000
_cell.length_c   1.000
_cell.angle_alpha   90.00
_cell.angle_beta   90.00
_cell.angle_gamma   90.00
#
_symmetry.space_group_name_H-M   'P 1'
#
loop_
_entity.id
_entity.type
_entity.pdbx_description
1 polymer ?
#
loop_
_entity_poly.entity_id
_entity_poly.type
_entity_poly.pdbx_seq_one_letter_code
_entity_poly.pdbx_strand_id
1 'polypeptide(L)'
;MVRIPDMYLKRAYKTTPLGEMVLGEKYKTGDAFLMDVHKVTRGRFRKFLQETEYAFDGRLWAKIDQISPTDAHSMAYVMFEAAEAYCKWAGNRLPTEVEWGWVAEVGWLIKSIHGEMMKGWPNDGTALWGVSS
;
A
#
# COMPACT_ATOMS: atom_id res chain seq x y z
N MET A 1 -0.78 0.15 10.98
CA MET A 1 -1.28 -0.75 9.92
C MET A 1 -2.79 -0.92 10.05
N VAL A 2 -3.47 -1.18 8.94
CA VAL A 2 -4.90 -1.55 8.85
C VAL A 2 -5.00 -2.93 8.23
N ARG A 3 -5.94 -3.74 8.73
CA ARG A 3 -6.24 -5.06 8.17
C ARG A 3 -7.15 -4.90 6.96
N ILE A 4 -6.67 -5.33 5.80
CA ILE A 4 -7.47 -5.49 4.60
C ILE A 4 -8.11 -6.89 4.66
N PRO A 5 -9.45 -7.01 4.65
CA PRO A 5 -10.14 -8.31 4.71
C PRO A 5 -9.98 -9.09 3.41
N ASP A 6 -10.29 -10.39 3.38
CA ASP A 6 -10.20 -11.25 2.18
C ASP A 6 -10.91 -10.66 0.94
N MET A 7 -10.34 -10.86 -0.25
CA MET A 7 -10.91 -10.37 -1.51
C MET A 7 -11.82 -11.41 -2.10
N TYR A 8 -12.98 -10.96 -2.58
CA TYR A 8 -13.85 -11.75 -3.42
C TYR A 8 -14.24 -10.96 -4.66
N LEU A 9 -13.74 -11.37 -5.82
CA LEU A 9 -14.25 -10.81 -7.08
C LEU A 9 -15.70 -11.27 -7.31
N LYS A 10 -16.57 -10.31 -7.65
CA LYS A 10 -17.92 -10.62 -8.14
C LYS A 10 -17.79 -11.28 -9.51
N ARG A 11 -18.45 -12.42 -9.71
CA ARG A 11 -18.25 -13.27 -10.87
C ARG A 11 -19.07 -12.82 -12.07
N ALA A 12 -18.51 -13.06 -13.25
CA ALA A 12 -19.20 -13.01 -14.54
C ALA A 12 -20.45 -13.88 -14.53
N TYR A 13 -21.46 -13.45 -15.27
CA TYR A 13 -22.70 -14.20 -15.47
C TYR A 13 -22.40 -15.56 -16.09
N LYS A 14 -23.04 -16.60 -15.58
CA LYS A 14 -23.04 -17.92 -16.21
C LYS A 14 -24.35 -18.11 -16.92
N THR A 15 -24.31 -18.62 -18.15
CA THR A 15 -25.51 -19.03 -18.87
C THR A 15 -25.81 -20.49 -18.53
N THR A 16 -27.01 -20.78 -18.04
CA THR A 16 -27.48 -22.16 -17.83
C THR A 16 -27.73 -22.85 -19.17
N PRO A 17 -27.85 -24.19 -19.22
CA PRO A 17 -28.24 -24.90 -20.46
C PRO A 17 -29.59 -24.45 -21.04
N LEU A 18 -30.41 -23.77 -20.24
CA LEU A 18 -31.70 -23.18 -20.62
C LEU A 18 -31.58 -21.71 -21.09
N GLY A 19 -30.38 -21.14 -21.13
CA GLY A 19 -30.15 -19.77 -21.58
C GLY A 19 -30.27 -18.69 -20.49
N GLU A 20 -30.49 -19.06 -19.24
CA GLU A 20 -30.66 -18.11 -18.15
C GLU A 20 -29.31 -17.58 -17.64
N MET A 21 -29.21 -16.27 -17.44
CA MET A 21 -28.04 -15.63 -16.84
C MET A 21 -28.13 -15.71 -15.32
N VAL A 22 -27.34 -16.57 -14.70
CA VAL A 22 -27.25 -16.69 -13.23
C VAL A 22 -25.94 -16.10 -12.73
N LEU A 23 -26.01 -15.39 -11.59
CA LEU A 23 -24.83 -14.83 -10.94
C LEU A 23 -23.97 -16.00 -10.42
N GLY A 24 -22.73 -16.11 -10.91
CA GLY A 24 -21.82 -17.15 -10.45
C GLY A 24 -21.38 -16.94 -9.00
N GLU A 25 -21.01 -18.03 -8.32
CA GLU A 25 -20.43 -17.96 -6.96
C GLU A 25 -19.19 -17.06 -6.93
N LYS A 26 -19.11 -16.17 -5.93
CA LYS A 26 -17.92 -15.34 -5.70
C LYS A 26 -16.72 -16.25 -5.40
N TYR A 27 -15.55 -15.91 -5.94
CA TYR A 27 -14.32 -16.63 -5.62
C TYR A 27 -13.35 -15.77 -4.84
N LYS A 28 -12.75 -16.37 -3.82
CA LYS A 28 -11.69 -15.75 -3.04
C LYS A 28 -10.48 -15.52 -3.94
N THR A 29 -10.05 -14.27 -4.04
CA THR A 29 -9.01 -13.83 -4.99
C THR A 29 -7.74 -13.40 -4.26
N GLY A 30 -7.81 -13.19 -2.94
CA GLY A 30 -6.66 -12.86 -2.10
C GLY A 30 -7.00 -13.04 -0.62
N ASP A 31 -5.99 -13.42 0.17
CA ASP A 31 -6.07 -13.48 1.62
C ASP A 31 -5.98 -12.08 2.25
N ALA A 32 -6.51 -11.95 3.46
CA ALA A 32 -6.38 -10.75 4.27
C ALA A 32 -4.91 -10.48 4.62
N PHE A 33 -4.52 -9.20 4.59
CA PHE A 33 -3.18 -8.75 4.92
C PHE A 33 -3.22 -7.43 5.70
N LEU A 34 -2.10 -7.08 6.35
CA LEU A 34 -1.94 -5.81 7.05
C LEU A 34 -1.14 -4.85 6.17
N MET A 35 -1.65 -3.63 5.97
CA MET A 35 -0.94 -2.60 5.21
C MET A 35 -0.75 -1.33 6.05
N ASP A 36 0.40 -0.68 5.91
CA ASP A 36 0.62 0.62 6.55
C ASP A 36 -0.32 1.68 5.98
N VAL A 37 -0.93 2.48 6.87
CA VAL A 37 -1.93 3.52 6.51
C VAL A 37 -1.26 4.77 5.96
N HIS A 38 -0.02 5.02 6.40
CA HIS A 38 0.73 6.21 6.09
C HIS A 38 2.01 5.85 5.37
N LYS A 39 2.42 6.74 4.45
CA LYS A 39 3.71 6.65 3.77
C LYS A 39 4.82 6.63 4.83
N VAL A 40 5.91 5.90 4.53
CA VAL A 40 7.09 5.89 5.40
C VAL A 40 7.61 7.32 5.53
N THR A 41 7.74 7.78 6.76
CA THR A 41 8.21 9.15 7.02
C THR A 41 9.73 9.20 6.97
N ARG A 42 10.25 10.39 6.68
CA ARG A 42 11.69 10.66 6.65
C ARG A 42 12.36 10.32 7.99
N GLY A 43 11.67 10.57 9.12
CA GLY A 43 12.16 10.19 10.44
C GLY A 43 12.33 8.68 10.63
N ARG A 44 11.36 7.87 10.17
CA ARG A 44 11.47 6.40 10.23
C ARG A 44 12.59 5.88 9.34
N PHE A 45 12.73 6.44 8.14
CA PHE A 45 13.81 6.05 7.22
C PHE A 45 15.19 6.45 7.75
N ARG A 46 15.32 7.63 8.37
CA ARG A 46 16.56 8.04 9.03
C ARG A 46 16.94 7.10 10.17
N LYS A 47 15.97 6.65 10.97
CA LYS A 47 16.19 5.65 12.03
C LYS A 47 16.73 4.34 11.44
N PHE A 48 16.15 3.87 10.34
CA PHE A 48 16.68 2.72 9.59
C PHE A 48 18.15 2.93 9.19
N LEU A 49 18.50 4.07 8.61
CA LEU A 49 19.90 4.36 8.22
C LEU A 49 20.87 4.54 9.39
N GLN A 50 20.37 4.83 10.60
CA GLN A 50 21.20 4.94 11.81
C GLN A 50 21.43 3.60 12.48
N GLU A 51 20.43 2.72 12.44
CA GLU A 51 20.49 1.38 13.02
C GLU A 51 21.08 0.35 12.07
N THR A 52 21.16 0.69 10.78
CA THR A 52 21.76 -0.15 9.75
C THR A 52 22.96 0.56 9.13
N GLU A 53 23.94 -0.19 8.67
CA GLU A 53 25.03 0.35 7.83
C GLU A 53 24.60 0.46 6.35
N TYR A 54 23.31 0.72 6.10
CA TYR A 54 22.78 0.76 4.74
C TYR A 54 23.33 1.99 4.00
N ALA A 55 24.04 1.74 2.90
CA ALA A 55 24.62 2.80 2.08
C ALA A 55 23.53 3.56 1.31
N PHE A 56 23.22 4.77 1.75
CA PHE A 56 22.30 5.68 1.09
C PHE A 56 23.05 6.87 0.49
N ASP A 57 22.68 7.28 -0.74
CA ASP A 57 23.33 8.41 -1.41
C ASP A 57 23.02 9.73 -0.69
N GLY A 58 24.01 10.23 0.05
CA GLY A 58 23.89 11.47 0.80
C GLY A 58 23.58 12.70 -0.05
N ARG A 59 23.85 12.66 -1.37
CA ARG A 59 23.55 13.76 -2.30
C ARG A 59 22.05 13.97 -2.49
N LEU A 60 21.24 12.94 -2.21
CA LEU A 60 19.79 13.02 -2.32
C LEU A 60 19.16 13.84 -1.19
N TRP A 61 19.83 13.97 -0.03
CA TRP A 61 19.28 14.73 1.11
C TRP A 61 18.96 16.17 0.76
N ALA A 62 19.81 16.85 0.00
CA ALA A 62 19.54 18.22 -0.44
C ALA A 62 18.26 18.35 -1.29
N LYS A 63 17.91 17.32 -2.08
CA LYS A 63 16.66 17.29 -2.86
C LYS A 63 15.47 16.89 -1.98
N ILE A 64 15.66 15.94 -1.07
CA ILE A 64 14.64 15.50 -0.12
C ILE A 64 14.25 16.65 0.81
N ASP A 65 15.20 17.47 1.26
CA ASP A 65 14.92 18.60 2.14
C ASP A 65 14.05 19.68 1.47
N GLN A 66 14.09 19.80 0.14
CA GLN A 66 13.23 20.74 -0.59
C GLN A 66 11.77 20.28 -0.68
N ILE A 67 11.53 18.97 -0.76
CA ILE A 67 10.20 18.39 -1.01
C ILE A 67 9.55 17.87 0.28
N SER A 68 10.38 17.34 1.17
CA SER A 68 10.01 16.71 2.44
C SER A 68 10.89 17.28 3.56
N PRO A 69 10.68 18.55 3.97
CA PRO A 69 11.61 19.31 4.83
C PRO A 69 11.66 18.85 6.29
N THR A 70 10.63 18.14 6.77
CA THR A 70 10.55 17.67 8.17
C THR A 70 10.44 16.17 8.27
N ASP A 71 10.75 15.63 9.45
CA ASP A 71 10.75 14.18 9.69
C ASP A 71 9.35 13.55 9.66
N ALA A 72 8.31 14.37 9.74
CA ALA A 72 6.91 13.96 9.58
C ALA A 72 6.51 13.81 8.11
N HIS A 73 7.28 14.38 7.16
CA HIS A 73 6.99 14.26 5.74
C HIS A 73 7.33 12.86 5.22
N SER A 74 6.62 12.44 4.17
CA SER A 74 6.90 11.20 3.46
C SER A 74 8.31 11.21 2.88
N MET A 75 9.02 10.10 3.02
CA MET A 75 10.31 9.91 2.39
C MET A 75 10.15 9.87 0.86
N ALA A 76 10.97 10.63 0.15
CA ALA A 76 11.01 10.73 -1.30
C ALA A 76 12.39 10.33 -1.83
N TYR A 77 12.54 10.14 -3.15
CA TYR A 77 13.79 9.71 -3.81
C TYR A 77 14.37 8.41 -3.23
N VAL A 78 13.51 7.45 -2.92
CA VAL A 78 13.92 6.11 -2.46
C VAL A 78 13.87 5.17 -3.65
N MET A 79 14.99 4.47 -3.91
CA MET A 79 15.03 3.40 -4.92
C MET A 79 14.33 2.15 -4.39
N PHE A 80 13.86 1.29 -5.30
CA PHE A 80 13.11 0.09 -4.94
C PHE A 80 13.86 -0.80 -3.94
N GLU A 81 15.17 -0.97 -4.14
CA GLU A 81 16.05 -1.78 -3.30
C GLU A 81 16.15 -1.22 -1.87
N ALA A 82 16.18 0.10 -1.73
CA ALA A 82 16.21 0.76 -0.43
C ALA A 82 14.88 0.64 0.32
N ALA A 83 13.77 0.70 -0.41
CA ALA A 83 12.45 0.48 0.17
C ALA A 83 12.25 -1.00 0.60
N GLU A 84 12.76 -1.95 -0.19
CA GLU A 84 12.72 -3.36 0.17
C GLU A 84 13.59 -3.66 1.40
N ALA A 85 14.81 -3.10 1.46
CA ALA A 85 15.69 -3.21 2.61
C ALA A 85 15.07 -2.62 3.89
N TYR A 86 14.45 -1.44 3.78
CA TYR A 86 13.70 -0.83 4.88
C TYR A 86 12.57 -1.73 5.36
N CYS A 87 11.78 -2.31 4.45
CA CYS A 87 10.69 -3.20 4.84
C CYS A 87 11.22 -4.42 5.58
N LYS A 88 12.28 -5.06 5.07
CA LYS A 88 12.95 -6.20 5.72
C LYS A 88 13.43 -5.85 7.13
N TRP A 89 14.07 -4.69 7.31
CA TRP A 89 14.50 -4.21 8.62
C TRP A 89 13.32 -3.95 9.57
N ALA A 90 12.21 -3.40 9.05
CA ALA A 90 11.00 -3.14 9.83
C ALA A 90 10.18 -4.41 10.14
N GLY A 91 10.62 -5.60 9.68
CA GLY A 91 9.87 -6.85 9.82
C GLY A 91 8.66 -6.96 8.89
N ASN A 92 8.60 -6.13 7.85
CA ASN A 92 7.53 -6.06 6.87
C ASN A 92 8.04 -6.47 5.47
N ARG A 93 7.15 -6.48 4.48
CA ARG A 93 7.46 -6.62 3.05
C ARG A 93 6.83 -5.49 2.24
N LEU A 94 7.18 -5.41 0.96
CA LEU A 94 6.45 -4.55 0.04
C LEU A 94 5.08 -5.16 -0.31
N PRO A 95 4.04 -4.32 -0.52
CA PRO A 95 2.82 -4.78 -1.16
C PRO A 95 3.12 -5.29 -2.57
N THR A 96 2.43 -6.34 -2.98
CA THR A 96 2.37 -6.75 -4.38
C THR A 96 1.52 -5.76 -5.18
N GLU A 97 1.69 -5.71 -6.51
CA GLU A 97 0.89 -4.84 -7.39
C GLU A 97 -0.62 -5.12 -7.25
N VAL A 98 -1.00 -6.40 -7.08
CA VAL A 98 -2.40 -6.81 -6.88
C VAL A 98 -2.95 -6.29 -5.55
N GLU A 99 -2.20 -6.44 -4.45
CA GLU A 99 -2.60 -5.89 -3.15
C GLU A 99 -2.70 -4.36 -3.19
N TRP A 100 -1.79 -3.72 -3.92
CA TRP A 100 -1.77 -2.27 -4.08
C TRP A 100 -2.99 -1.78 -4.87
N GLY A 101 -3.28 -2.42 -6.00
CA GLY A 101 -4.48 -2.16 -6.79
C GLY A 101 -5.76 -2.39 -5.99
N TRP A 102 -5.80 -3.45 -5.19
CA TRP A 102 -6.95 -3.75 -4.35
C TRP A 102 -7.23 -2.68 -3.30
N VAL A 103 -6.21 -2.19 -2.59
CA VAL A 103 -6.41 -1.11 -1.62
C VAL A 103 -6.76 0.20 -2.32
N ALA A 104 -6.19 0.48 -3.49
CA ALA A 104 -6.57 1.64 -4.30
C ALA A 104 -8.05 1.56 -4.74
N GLU A 105 -8.50 0.42 -5.24
CA GLU A 105 -9.87 0.18 -5.69
C GLU A 105 -10.88 0.15 -4.53
N VAL A 106 -10.59 -0.57 -3.44
CA VAL A 106 -11.44 -0.60 -2.24
C VAL A 106 -11.47 0.77 -1.58
N GLY A 107 -10.36 1.50 -1.56
CA GLY A 107 -10.35 2.87 -1.06
C GLY A 107 -11.24 3.81 -1.89
N TRP A 108 -11.24 3.65 -3.22
CA TRP A 108 -12.14 4.36 -4.12
C TRP A 108 -13.61 3.95 -3.91
N LEU A 109 -13.87 2.65 -3.77
CA LEU A 109 -15.20 2.07 -3.59
C LEU A 109 -15.81 2.41 -2.22
N ILE A 110 -15.01 2.43 -1.15
CA ILE A 110 -15.46 2.83 0.19
C ILE A 110 -15.71 4.35 0.24
N LYS A 111 -14.90 5.15 -0.45
CA LYS A 111 -15.12 6.59 -0.56
C LYS A 111 -16.40 6.91 -1.34
N SER A 112 -16.69 6.16 -2.41
CA SER A 112 -17.90 6.35 -3.22
C SER A 112 -19.18 5.84 -2.54
N ILE A 113 -19.09 4.83 -1.66
CA ILE A 113 -20.25 4.25 -0.99
C ILE A 113 -20.53 4.88 0.39
N HIS A 114 -19.50 5.28 1.16
CA HIS A 114 -19.68 5.57 2.60
C HIS A 114 -19.25 6.94 3.11
N GLY A 115 -18.64 7.84 2.33
CA GLY A 115 -18.41 9.25 2.70
C GLY A 115 -17.49 9.56 3.90
N GLU A 116 -17.35 8.66 4.88
CA GLU A 116 -16.72 8.96 6.18
C GLU A 116 -15.71 7.91 6.69
N MET A 117 -15.49 6.80 5.98
CA MET A 117 -14.56 5.75 6.43
C MET A 117 -13.09 5.96 6.05
N MET A 118 -12.73 7.11 5.47
CA MET A 118 -11.39 7.41 4.92
C MET A 118 -10.90 8.82 5.25
N LYS A 119 -11.22 9.37 6.44
CA LYS A 119 -10.56 10.59 6.93
C LYS A 119 -9.08 10.27 7.22
N GLY A 120 -8.19 10.59 6.27
CA GLY A 120 -6.73 10.44 6.42
C GLY A 120 -6.02 9.69 5.29
N TRP A 121 -6.75 9.14 4.31
CA TRP A 121 -6.15 8.45 3.16
C TRP A 121 -5.70 9.45 2.08
N PRO A 122 -4.46 9.37 1.55
CA PRO A 122 -4.02 10.21 0.44
C PRO A 122 -4.84 9.94 -0.83
N ASN A 123 -5.45 10.97 -1.42
CA ASN A 123 -6.27 10.87 -2.63
C ASN A 123 -5.44 10.87 -3.93
N ASP A 124 -4.12 10.74 -3.84
CA ASP A 124 -3.15 11.01 -4.91
C ASP A 124 -2.47 9.75 -5.48
N GLY A 125 -2.89 8.55 -5.05
CA GLY A 125 -2.38 7.30 -5.61
C GLY A 125 -0.86 7.10 -5.44
N THR A 126 -0.23 7.67 -4.42
CA THR A 126 1.22 7.46 -4.18
C THR A 126 1.48 6.40 -3.11
N ALA A 127 2.41 5.49 -3.41
CA ALA A 127 2.66 4.22 -2.73
C ALA A 127 2.88 4.28 -1.21
N LEU A 128 2.25 3.32 -0.52
CA LEU A 128 2.48 2.94 0.87
C LEU A 128 3.50 1.80 0.89
N TRP A 129 4.63 2.04 1.54
CA TRP A 129 5.73 1.09 1.62
C TRP A 129 5.62 0.29 2.92
N GLY A 130 4.87 -0.82 2.88
CA GLY A 130 4.79 -1.75 4.01
C GLY A 130 3.51 -2.57 4.06
N VAL A 131 3.65 -3.87 3.86
CA VAL A 131 2.68 -4.92 4.18
C VAL A 131 3.31 -5.82 5.23
N SER A 132 2.63 -6.05 6.36
CA SER A 132 3.03 -7.09 7.32
C SER A 132 2.34 -8.39 6.95
N SER A 133 3.10 -9.48 6.94
CA SER A 133 2.55 -10.85 6.95
C SER A 133 1.77 -11.13 8.23
#